data_AF-X1J5Q7-F1
#
_entry.id   AF-X1J5Q7-F1
#
_cell.length_a   1.000
_cell.length_b   1.000
_cell.length_c   1.000
_cell.angle_alpha   90.00
_cell.angle_beta   90.00
_cell.angle_gamma   90.00
#
_symmetry.space_group_name_H-M   'P 1'
#
loop_
_entity.id
_entity.type
_entity.pdbx_description
1 polymer ?
#
loop_
_entity_poly.entity_id
_entity_poly.type
_entity_poly.pdbx_seq_one_letter_code
_entity_poly.pdbx_strand_id
1 'polypeptide(L)'
;DVLISAAAISDFTVEPSEAKIPSGGDFHLHLVPTVKLIEEVRTEFPELVIVGFKAETNVSEEELIRRAREKMEKYNLAMVVANDVGEGGIGTEENEVYIIREGAKDVDIKHVKGAKKLIAEGIVEELAKISL
;
A
#
# COMPACT_ATOMS: atom_id res chain seq x y z
N ASP A 1 7.84 3.44 -17.72
CA ASP A 1 6.49 3.22 -17.14
C ASP A 1 6.58 3.00 -15.64
N VAL A 2 5.51 3.25 -14.90
CA VAL A 2 5.44 3.09 -13.44
C VAL A 2 4.08 2.51 -13.04
N LEU A 3 4.07 1.55 -12.13
CA LEU A 3 2.86 1.11 -11.42
C LEU A 3 2.79 1.78 -10.05
N ILE A 4 1.70 2.49 -9.77
CA ILE A 4 1.37 2.97 -8.42
C ILE A 4 0.24 2.10 -7.85
N SER A 5 0.58 1.14 -6.99
CA SER A 5 -0.36 0.19 -6.39
C SER A 5 -1.05 0.79 -5.16
N ALA A 6 -1.89 1.81 -5.37
CA ALA A 6 -2.61 2.53 -4.32
C ALA A 6 -3.94 1.89 -3.89
N ALA A 7 -4.41 0.86 -4.61
CA ALA A 7 -5.68 0.21 -4.30
C ALA A 7 -5.59 -0.64 -3.01
N ALA A 8 -6.64 -0.56 -2.17
CA ALA A 8 -6.84 -1.46 -1.04
C ALA A 8 -7.40 -2.81 -1.54
N ILE A 9 -6.52 -3.65 -2.07
CA ILE A 9 -6.88 -4.97 -2.63
C ILE A 9 -7.17 -5.94 -1.50
N SER A 10 -8.32 -6.62 -1.55
CA SER A 10 -8.68 -7.64 -0.56
C SER A 10 -7.70 -8.82 -0.60
N ASP A 11 -7.18 -9.21 0.57
CA ASP A 11 -6.31 -10.38 0.72
C ASP A 11 -7.05 -11.71 0.56
N PHE A 12 -8.38 -11.68 0.64
CA PHE A 12 -9.26 -12.82 0.53
C PHE A 12 -10.42 -12.52 -0.41
N THR A 13 -10.94 -13.58 -1.03
CA THR A 13 -12.15 -13.57 -1.85
C THR A 13 -13.06 -14.74 -1.45
N VAL A 14 -14.22 -14.82 -2.09
CA VAL A 14 -15.20 -15.90 -1.93
C VAL A 14 -15.42 -16.59 -3.26
N GLU A 15 -15.86 -17.84 -3.22
CA GLU A 15 -16.44 -18.46 -4.40
C GLU A 15 -17.78 -17.78 -4.71
N PRO A 16 -18.01 -17.29 -5.95
CA PRO A 16 -19.23 -16.60 -6.30
C PRO A 16 -20.42 -17.58 -6.33
N SER A 17 -21.56 -17.14 -5.80
CA SER A 17 -22.83 -17.86 -5.94
C SER A 17 -23.50 -17.51 -7.27
N GLU A 18 -24.06 -18.51 -7.96
CA GLU A 18 -24.79 -18.30 -9.22
C GLU A 18 -26.12 -17.55 -9.01
N ALA A 19 -26.63 -17.50 -7.78
CA ALA A 19 -27.86 -16.81 -7.43
C ALA A 19 -27.72 -16.00 -6.12
N LYS A 20 -28.61 -15.00 -5.95
CA LYS A 20 -28.73 -14.24 -4.70
C LYS A 20 -29.00 -15.19 -3.53
N ILE A 21 -28.19 -15.08 -2.49
CA ILE A 21 -28.34 -15.86 -1.26
C ILE A 21 -29.53 -15.29 -0.43
N PRO A 22 -30.56 -16.08 -0.11
CA PRO A 22 -31.70 -15.62 0.69
C PRO A 22 -31.32 -15.28 2.13
N SER A 23 -31.87 -14.18 2.66
CA SER A 23 -31.73 -13.80 4.07
C SER A 23 -32.83 -14.45 4.91
N GLY A 24 -32.50 -15.44 5.73
CA GLY A 24 -33.49 -16.12 6.58
C GLY A 24 -32.95 -17.14 7.59
N GLY A 25 -31.62 -17.29 7.68
CA GLY A 25 -30.98 -18.20 8.60
C GLY A 25 -29.49 -17.87 8.74
N ASP A 26 -28.78 -18.72 9.49
CA ASP A 26 -27.34 -18.58 9.70
C ASP A 26 -26.58 -18.67 8.37
N PHE A 27 -25.60 -17.78 8.21
CA PHE A 27 -24.81 -17.64 6.99
C PHE A 27 -23.32 -17.59 7.32
N HIS A 28 -22.54 -18.40 6.61
CA HIS A 28 -21.09 -18.48 6.77
C HIS A 28 -20.40 -18.23 5.44
N LEU A 29 -19.43 -17.31 5.42
CA LEU A 29 -18.55 -17.09 4.28
C LEU A 29 -17.29 -17.94 4.44
N HIS A 30 -16.99 -18.75 3.43
CA HIS A 30 -15.68 -19.38 3.31
C HIS A 30 -14.77 -18.45 2.49
N LEU A 31 -13.75 -17.91 3.15
CA LEU A 31 -12.79 -16.99 2.54
C LEU A 31 -11.57 -17.78 2.04
N VAL A 32 -11.17 -17.53 0.80
CA VAL A 32 -9.97 -18.08 0.19
C VAL A 32 -8.96 -16.97 -0.13
N PRO A 33 -7.65 -17.16 0.07
CA PRO A 33 -6.65 -16.14 -0.24
C PRO A 33 -6.67 -15.72 -1.71
N THR A 34 -6.41 -14.45 -1.98
CA THR A 34 -6.22 -13.93 -3.34
C THR A 34 -4.77 -14.05 -3.78
N VAL A 35 -4.57 -14.09 -5.11
CA VAL A 35 -3.24 -13.87 -5.70
C VAL A 35 -2.72 -12.48 -5.35
N LYS A 36 -1.42 -12.36 -5.09
CA LYS A 36 -0.81 -11.07 -4.74
C LYS A 36 -0.44 -10.32 -6.03
N LEU A 37 -1.21 -9.28 -6.37
CA LEU A 37 -1.00 -8.47 -7.58
C LEU A 37 0.47 -8.04 -7.77
N ILE A 38 1.12 -7.57 -6.70
CA ILE A 38 2.51 -7.10 -6.77
C ILE A 38 3.47 -8.25 -7.13
N GLU A 39 3.23 -9.47 -6.64
CA GLU A 39 4.07 -10.65 -6.98
C GLU A 39 3.92 -11.01 -8.46
N GLU A 40 2.68 -11.02 -8.97
CA GLU A 40 2.40 -11.28 -10.39
C GLU A 40 3.03 -10.22 -11.30
N VAL A 41 2.82 -8.94 -10.99
CA VAL A 41 3.38 -7.83 -11.79
C VAL A 41 4.90 -7.85 -11.77
N ARG A 42 5.54 -8.08 -10.62
CA ARG A 42 7.00 -8.17 -10.55
C ARG A 42 7.54 -9.36 -11.34
N THR A 43 6.80 -10.47 -11.39
CA THR A 43 7.19 -11.65 -12.17
C THR A 43 7.09 -11.38 -13.67
N GLU A 44 6.01 -10.75 -14.13
CA GLU A 44 5.79 -10.45 -15.55
C GLU A 44 6.64 -9.27 -16.05
N PHE A 45 6.91 -8.28 -15.19
CA PHE A 45 7.69 -7.09 -15.50
C PHE A 45 8.82 -6.86 -14.47
N PRO A 46 9.92 -7.63 -14.53
CA PRO A 46 10.99 -7.61 -13.53
C PRO A 46 11.65 -6.25 -13.30
N GLU A 47 11.67 -5.39 -14.32
CA GLU A 47 12.31 -4.06 -14.27
C GLU A 47 11.31 -2.92 -14.06
N LEU A 48 10.00 -3.19 -13.95
CA LEU A 48 9.00 -2.14 -13.80
C LEU A 48 9.19 -1.44 -12.45
N VAL A 49 9.17 -0.11 -12.45
CA VAL A 49 9.14 0.67 -11.21
C VAL A 49 7.77 0.53 -10.56
N ILE A 50 7.75 -0.01 -9.34
CA ILE A 50 6.52 -0.24 -8.57
C ILE A 50 6.58 0.59 -7.28
N VAL A 51 5.54 1.40 -7.08
CA VAL A 51 5.26 2.11 -5.84
C VAL A 51 4.18 1.36 -5.06
N GLY A 52 4.53 0.90 -3.86
CA GLY A 52 3.59 0.22 -2.95
C GLY A 52 3.03 1.16 -1.89
N PHE A 53 1.87 0.79 -1.34
CA PHE A 53 1.32 1.42 -0.13
C PHE A 53 1.36 0.43 1.04
N LYS A 54 1.54 0.98 2.24
CA LYS A 54 1.55 0.23 3.51
C LYS A 54 0.77 1.01 4.56
N ALA A 55 -0.50 0.64 4.71
CA ALA A 55 -1.33 1.13 5.79
C ALA A 55 -1.19 0.21 7.01
N GLU A 56 -1.01 0.80 8.18
CA GLU A 56 -1.03 0.13 9.49
C GLU A 56 -2.00 0.87 10.41
N THR A 57 -2.26 0.31 11.59
CA THR A 57 -3.15 0.92 12.59
C THR A 57 -2.52 0.91 13.97
N ASN A 58 -2.40 2.08 14.58
CA ASN A 58 -1.93 2.29 15.95
C ASN A 58 -0.53 1.69 16.19
N VAL A 59 0.42 2.01 15.32
CA VAL A 59 1.82 1.57 15.38
C VAL A 59 2.74 2.77 15.56
N SER A 60 3.94 2.57 16.12
CA SER A 60 4.94 3.62 16.14
C SER A 60 5.46 3.93 14.74
N GLU A 61 6.00 5.14 14.55
CA GLU A 61 6.70 5.52 13.31
C GLU A 61 7.81 4.51 12.94
N GLU A 62 8.61 4.10 13.93
CA GLU A 62 9.70 3.13 13.73
C GLU A 62 9.16 1.79 13.18
N GLU A 63 8.08 1.27 13.76
CA GLU A 63 7.47 0.02 13.32
C GLU A 63 6.83 0.16 11.94
N LEU A 64 6.19 1.31 11.66
CA LEU A 64 5.62 1.61 10.34
C LEU A 64 6.70 1.61 9.25
N ILE A 65 7.82 2.32 9.48
CA ILE A 65 8.96 2.39 8.57
C ILE A 65 9.59 1.01 8.39
N ARG A 66 9.76 0.24 9.48
CA ARG A 66 10.31 -1.12 9.44
C ARG A 66 9.45 -2.04 8.54
N ARG A 67 8.14 -2.07 8.76
CA ARG A 67 7.20 -2.88 7.94
C ARG A 67 7.14 -2.42 6.48
N ALA A 68 7.30 -1.13 6.23
CA ALA A 68 7.37 -0.59 4.88
C ALA A 68 8.63 -1.07 4.15
N ARG A 69 9.79 -1.08 4.82
CA ARG A 69 11.04 -1.65 4.29
C ARG A 69 10.94 -3.15 4.03
N GLU A 70 10.37 -3.92 4.96
CA GLU A 70 10.14 -5.36 4.73
C GLU A 70 9.29 -5.63 3.48
N LYS A 71 8.23 -4.84 3.28
CA LYS A 71 7.39 -4.94 2.07
C LYS A 71 8.17 -4.56 0.81
N MET A 72 9.00 -3.53 0.90
CA MET A 72 9.85 -3.06 -0.19
C MET A 72 10.84 -4.13 -0.63
N GLU A 73 11.58 -4.72 0.32
CA GLU A 73 12.54 -5.78 0.07
C GLU A 73 11.87 -7.05 -0.45
N LYS A 74 10.75 -7.47 0.17
CA LYS A 74 10.02 -8.68 -0.24
C LYS A 74 9.61 -8.64 -1.72
N TYR A 75 9.21 -7.47 -2.22
CA TYR A 75 8.63 -7.32 -3.56
C TYR A 75 9.52 -6.54 -4.53
N ASN A 76 10.75 -6.21 -4.13
CA ASN A 76 11.67 -5.37 -4.89
C ASN A 76 10.99 -4.07 -5.37
N LEU A 77 10.42 -3.30 -4.44
CA LEU A 77 9.72 -2.05 -4.76
C LEU A 77 10.70 -0.88 -4.78
N ALA A 78 10.52 0.04 -5.72
CA ALA A 78 11.36 1.23 -5.80
C ALA A 78 10.98 2.27 -4.73
N MET A 79 9.72 2.24 -4.27
CA MET A 79 9.20 3.17 -3.27
C MET A 79 8.01 2.58 -2.50
N VAL A 80 7.89 2.91 -1.22
CA VAL A 80 6.71 2.61 -0.40
C VAL A 80 6.20 3.88 0.26
N VAL A 81 4.88 4.09 0.20
CA VAL A 81 4.16 5.11 0.95
C VAL A 81 3.54 4.44 2.18
N ALA A 82 4.01 4.80 3.36
CA ALA A 82 3.60 4.21 4.61
C ALA A 82 2.73 5.19 5.42
N ASN A 83 1.65 4.72 6.01
CA ASN A 83 0.71 5.54 6.76
C ASN A 83 0.10 4.77 7.94
N ASP A 84 0.03 5.38 9.11
CA ASP A 84 -0.83 4.91 10.19
C ASP A 84 -2.22 5.54 10.01
N VAL A 85 -3.25 4.71 9.88
CA VAL A 85 -4.66 5.12 9.74
C VAL A 85 -5.50 4.80 10.98
N GLY A 86 -4.85 4.43 12.09
CA GLY A 86 -5.50 4.18 13.37
C GLY A 86 -6.15 5.43 13.98
N GLU A 87 -5.51 6.59 13.82
CA GLU A 87 -6.07 7.89 14.20
C GLU A 87 -6.63 8.62 12.97
N GLY A 88 -7.87 9.12 13.07
CA GLY A 88 -8.53 9.83 11.96
C GLY A 88 -9.15 8.92 10.90
N GLY A 89 -8.60 7.73 10.64
CA GLY A 89 -9.11 6.79 9.65
C GLY A 89 -8.73 7.15 8.21
N ILE A 90 -9.21 6.35 7.25
CA ILE A 90 -8.92 6.57 5.83
C ILE A 90 -9.86 7.65 5.27
N GLY A 91 -9.31 8.78 4.83
CA GLY A 91 -10.06 9.78 4.09
C GLY A 91 -10.42 11.06 4.85
N THR A 92 -9.75 11.32 5.96
CA THR A 92 -9.78 12.63 6.65
C THR A 92 -9.12 13.74 5.84
N GLU A 93 -9.37 14.99 6.24
CA GLU A 93 -8.69 16.16 5.69
C GLU A 93 -7.18 16.14 6.01
N GLU A 94 -6.83 15.70 7.22
CA GLU A 94 -5.47 15.55 7.71
C GLU A 94 -5.02 14.09 7.56
N ASN A 95 -4.05 13.85 6.69
CA ASN A 95 -3.41 12.54 6.47
C ASN A 95 -1.91 12.70 6.72
N GLU A 96 -1.25 11.64 7.17
CA GLU A 96 0.19 11.66 7.47
C GLU A 96 0.85 10.44 6.82
N VAL A 97 1.90 10.67 6.04
CA VAL A 97 2.60 9.62 5.29
C VAL A 97 4.11 9.76 5.37
N TYR A 98 4.79 8.63 5.35
CA TYR A 98 6.23 8.50 5.17
C TYR A 98 6.50 7.88 3.80
N ILE A 99 7.19 8.61 2.94
CA ILE A 99 7.54 8.17 1.59
C ILE A 99 9.00 7.73 1.62
N ILE A 100 9.21 6.44 1.35
CA ILE A 100 10.48 5.76 1.52
C ILE A 100 10.90 5.24 0.15
N ARG A 101 12.06 5.68 -0.35
CA ARG A 101 12.68 5.17 -1.58
C ARG A 101 13.61 3.99 -1.26
N GLU A 102 13.80 3.11 -2.23
CA GLU A 102 14.80 2.04 -2.11
C GLU A 102 16.18 2.60 -1.78
N GLY A 103 16.88 1.98 -0.83
CA GLY A 103 18.21 2.41 -0.38
C GLY A 103 18.26 3.72 0.42
N ALA A 104 17.13 4.39 0.65
CA ALA A 104 17.09 5.63 1.44
C ALA A 104 17.39 5.38 2.92
N LYS A 105 18.23 6.24 3.50
CA LYS A 105 18.44 6.28 4.95
C LYS A 105 17.24 6.98 5.61
N ASP A 106 17.08 6.81 6.92
CA ASP A 106 15.97 7.43 7.67
C ASP A 106 15.91 8.95 7.48
N VAL A 107 17.09 9.60 7.40
CA VAL A 107 17.21 11.05 7.16
C VAL A 107 16.69 11.51 5.80
N ASP A 108 16.55 10.58 4.84
CA ASP A 108 16.10 10.87 3.48
C ASP A 108 14.61 10.52 3.28
N ILE A 109 13.93 10.04 4.33
CA ILE A 109 12.49 9.75 4.30
C ILE A 109 11.71 11.06 4.23
N LYS A 110 10.86 11.19 3.21
CA LYS A 110 9.98 12.34 3.07
C LYS A 110 8.74 12.14 3.93
N HIS A 111 8.60 12.98 4.96
CA HIS A 111 7.40 13.05 5.77
C HIS A 111 6.46 14.13 5.20
N VAL A 112 5.20 13.77 4.93
CA VAL A 112 4.17 14.68 4.44
C VAL A 112 2.91 14.57 5.30
N LYS A 113 2.41 15.71 5.77
CA LYS A 113 1.16 15.83 6.52
C LYS A 113 0.23 16.84 5.87
N GLY A 114 -1.04 16.46 5.64
CA GLY A 114 -2.10 17.33 5.16
C GLY A 114 -3.03 16.67 4.16
N ALA A 115 -3.57 17.49 3.24
CA ALA A 115 -4.54 17.06 2.25
C ALA A 115 -3.98 16.03 1.25
N LYS A 116 -4.85 15.18 0.71
CA LYS A 116 -4.50 14.15 -0.30
C LYS A 116 -3.73 14.70 -1.50
N LYS A 117 -4.03 15.95 -1.91
CA LYS A 117 -3.32 16.61 -3.01
C LYS A 117 -1.83 16.82 -2.67
N LEU A 118 -1.53 17.28 -1.46
CA LEU A 118 -0.16 17.50 -1.00
C LEU A 118 0.62 16.18 -0.90
N ILE A 119 -0.04 15.12 -0.45
CA ILE A 119 0.54 13.77 -0.45
C ILE A 119 0.83 13.30 -1.87
N ALA A 120 -0.12 13.45 -2.80
CA ALA A 120 0.08 13.06 -4.19
C ALA A 120 1.24 13.82 -4.84
N GLU A 121 1.37 15.11 -4.58
CA GLU A 121 2.52 15.93 -5.03
C GLU A 121 3.83 15.37 -4.45
N GLY A 122 3.88 15.10 -3.14
CA GLY A 122 5.05 14.50 -2.49
C GLY A 122 5.44 13.13 -3.07
N ILE A 123 4.46 12.29 -3.41
CA ILE A 123 4.71 10.98 -4.06
C ILE A 123 5.37 11.18 -5.43
N VAL A 124 4.85 12.10 -6.24
CA VAL A 124 5.39 12.37 -7.59
C VAL A 124 6.78 13.01 -7.50
N GLU A 125 7.02 13.91 -6.53
CA GLU A 125 8.33 14.51 -6.28
C GLU A 125 9.39 13.46 -5.92
N GLU A 126 9.07 12.52 -5.03
CA GLU A 126 10.00 11.45 -4.66
C GLU A 126 10.19 10.44 -5.79
N LEU A 127 9.12 10.12 -6.52
CA LEU A 127 9.19 9.24 -7.70
C LEU A 127 10.11 9.82 -8.79
N ALA A 128 10.08 11.14 -9.02
CA ALA A 128 10.94 11.81 -9.99
C ALA A 128 12.45 11.74 -9.66
N LYS A 129 12.80 11.37 -8.41
CA LYS A 129 14.20 11.17 -7.98
C LYS A 129 14.69 9.74 -8.23
N ILE A 130 13.80 8.82 -8.59
CA ILE A 130 14.16 7.46 -8.95
C ILE A 130 14.66 7.49 -10.39
N SER A 131 15.92 7.09 -10.59
CA SER A 131 16.46 6.97 -11.94
C SER A 131 15.74 5.83 -12.65
N LEU A 132 15.00 6.16 -13.70
CA LEU A 132 14.32 5.20 -14.59
C LEU A 132 15.29 4.64 -15.65
#